data_AF-A0A397J9P9-F1
#
_entry.id   AF-A0A397J9P9-F1
#
_cell.length_a   1.000
_cell.length_b   1.000
_cell.length_c   1.000
_cell.angle_alpha   90.00
_cell.angle_beta   90.00
_cell.angle_gamma   90.00
#
_symmetry.space_group_name_H-M   'P 1'
#
loop_
_entity.id
_entity.type
_entity.pdbx_description
1 polymer ?
#
loop_
_entity_poly.entity_id
_entity_poly.type
_entity_poly.pdbx_seq_one_letter_code
_entity_poly.pdbx_strand_id
1 'polypeptide(L)'
;MFDNILDEKEVFKVGRITGLSCGKLILIRSVISIDLTNKSIEFLEENGKIPPSIFKFKPGDSGASVLDLNGKALGILYAEWIAAEYRYAIASPYFAVFEALKISLEL
;
A
#
# COMPACT_ATOMS: atom_id res chain seq x y z
N MET A 1 -11.03 19.68 1.17
CA MET A 1 -9.81 19.86 1.97
C MET A 1 -9.77 18.70 2.94
N PHE A 2 -8.93 17.70 2.67
CA PHE A 2 -8.83 16.49 3.50
C PHE A 2 -7.90 16.77 4.67
N ASP A 3 -8.31 17.70 5.54
CA ASP A 3 -7.60 17.97 6.78
C ASP A 3 -8.03 16.95 7.81
N ASN A 4 -7.34 15.82 7.80
CA ASN A 4 -7.06 15.00 8.96
C ASN A 4 -5.81 14.21 8.58
N ILE A 5 -4.67 14.67 9.09
CA ILE A 5 -3.43 13.90 9.13
C ILE A 5 -3.77 12.64 9.95
N LEU A 6 -4.27 11.62 9.26
CA LEU A 6 -4.25 10.26 9.77
C LEU A 6 -2.78 9.90 9.90
N ASP A 7 -2.39 9.41 11.08
CA ASP A 7 -1.09 8.78 11.32
C ASP A 7 -0.61 8.08 10.04
N GLU A 8 0.44 8.62 9.43
CA GLU A 8 1.01 8.08 8.20
C GLU A 8 1.56 6.69 8.53
N LYS A 9 0.74 5.66 8.31
CA LYS A 9 1.09 4.29 8.65
C LYS A 9 1.91 3.69 7.51
N GLU A 10 3.13 3.29 7.80
CA GLU A 10 3.96 2.58 6.83
C GLU A 10 3.41 1.19 6.56
N VAL A 11 3.38 0.83 5.28
CA VAL A 11 2.89 -0.45 4.78
C VAL A 11 3.85 -1.02 3.76
N PHE A 12 3.80 -2.32 3.56
CA PHE A 12 4.50 -2.99 2.48
C PHE A 12 3.61 -4.01 1.78
N LYS A 13 4.02 -4.38 0.57
CA LYS A 13 3.43 -5.47 -0.20
C LYS A 13 4.52 -6.30 -0.84
N VAL A 14 4.22 -7.57 -1.11
CA VAL A 14 5.06 -8.43 -1.94
C VAL A 14 4.26 -8.83 -3.18
N GLY A 15 4.64 -8.30 -4.33
CA GLY A 15 3.97 -8.50 -5.60
C GLY A 15 4.81 -9.36 -6.55
N ARG A 16 4.15 -10.06 -7.48
CA ARG A 16 4.85 -10.95 -8.44
C ARG A 16 5.81 -10.19 -9.35
N ILE A 17 5.44 -8.98 -9.75
CA ILE A 17 6.19 -8.20 -10.76
C ILE A 17 7.20 -7.28 -10.09
N THR A 18 6.80 -6.62 -9.01
CA THR A 18 7.63 -5.60 -8.36
C THR A 18 8.29 -6.06 -7.07
N GLY A 19 8.08 -7.32 -6.67
CA GLY A 19 8.64 -7.87 -5.44
C GLY A 19 8.14 -7.12 -4.20
N LEU A 20 9.02 -7.03 -3.20
CA LEU A 20 8.80 -6.24 -1.99
C LEU A 20 8.83 -4.74 -2.32
N SER A 21 7.80 -4.01 -1.92
CA SER A 21 7.79 -2.55 -1.96
C SER A 21 7.06 -1.99 -0.74
N CYS A 22 7.55 -0.87 -0.22
CA CYS A 22 7.00 -0.19 0.95
C CYS A 22 6.37 1.13 0.55
N GLY A 23 5.40 1.65 1.30
CA GLY A 23 4.75 2.93 1.03
C GLY A 23 4.00 3.45 2.25
N LYS A 24 3.25 4.53 2.03
CA LYS A 24 2.43 5.17 3.07
C LYS A 24 0.95 4.90 2.83
N LEU A 25 0.29 4.42 3.88
CA LEU A 25 -1.14 4.22 3.89
C LEU A 25 -1.87 5.55 4.02
N ILE A 26 -2.84 5.76 3.14
CA ILE A 26 -3.80 6.86 3.18
C ILE A 26 -5.20 6.22 3.19
N LEU A 27 -5.96 6.42 4.26
CA LEU A 27 -7.32 5.91 4.34
C LEU A 27 -8.29 6.87 3.64
N ILE A 28 -9.01 6.36 2.63
CA ILE A 28 -10.03 7.12 1.92
C ILE A 28 -11.37 6.39 2.09
N ARG A 29 -12.20 6.88 3.03
CA ARG A 29 -13.53 6.32 3.35
C ARG A 29 -13.51 4.81 3.61
N SER A 30 -13.79 4.02 2.57
CA SER A 30 -13.97 2.55 2.62
C SER A 30 -12.81 1.78 1.97
N VAL A 31 -11.76 2.48 1.55
CA VAL A 31 -10.68 1.94 0.72
C VAL A 31 -9.33 2.30 1.29
N ILE A 32 -8.38 1.37 1.18
CA ILE A 32 -6.97 1.60 1.46
C ILE A 32 -6.36 2.17 0.19
N SER A 33 -5.88 3.42 0.26
CA SER A 33 -5.04 4.01 -0.78
C SER A 33 -3.60 4.05 -0.28
N ILE A 34 -2.66 3.80 -1.18
CA ILE A 34 -1.23 3.77 -0.86
C ILE A 34 -0.55 4.72 -1.81
N ASP A 35 0.13 5.71 -1.25
CA ASP A 35 0.79 6.75 -2.03
C ASP A 35 1.93 6.15 -2.88
N LEU A 36 1.79 6.26 -4.20
CA LEU A 36 2.83 5.90 -5.18
C LEU A 36 3.65 7.12 -5.61
N THR A 37 3.15 8.33 -5.33
CA THR A 37 3.77 9.61 -5.68
C THR A 37 4.83 10.03 -4.68
N ASN A 38 4.88 9.40 -3.49
CA ASN A 38 5.94 9.60 -2.49
C ASN A 38 7.31 9.12 -3.03
N LYS A 39 7.86 9.92 -3.95
CA LYS A 39 9.24 9.96 -4.38
C LYS A 39 10.04 10.53 -3.22
N SER A 40 10.35 9.68 -2.27
CA SER A 40 11.51 9.93 -1.45
C SER A 40 12.78 9.63 -2.28
N ILE A 41 13.12 10.63 -3.10
CA ILE A 41 14.46 11.10 -3.49
C ILE A 41 15.31 10.17 -4.39
N GLU A 42 15.99 10.80 -5.35
CA GLU A 42 17.09 10.24 -6.13
C GLU A 42 18.04 9.44 -5.24
N PHE A 43 18.45 8.25 -5.69
CA PHE A 43 19.48 7.47 -5.01
C PHE A 43 20.81 8.24 -5.09
N LEU A 44 21.29 8.72 -3.93
CA LEU A 44 22.71 8.64 -3.63
C LEU A 44 22.91 7.36 -2.81
N GLU A 45 23.62 6.42 -3.41
CA GLU A 45 24.18 5.26 -2.74
C GLU A 45 25.14 5.74 -1.64
N GLU A 46 24.67 5.93 -0.41
CA GLU A 46 25.60 6.15 0.70
C GLU A 46 24.96 5.77 2.04
N ASN A 47 25.58 4.78 2.71
CA ASN A 47 25.53 4.54 4.15
C ASN A 47 24.37 3.73 4.75
N GLY A 48 23.98 2.60 4.14
CA GLY A 48 23.32 1.49 4.87
C GLY A 48 22.01 1.84 5.61
N LYS A 49 21.38 2.97 5.29
CA LYS A 49 20.07 3.37 5.80
C LYS A 49 19.00 2.77 4.91
N ILE A 50 17.97 2.22 5.54
CA ILE A 50 16.80 1.65 4.87
C ILE A 50 16.26 2.71 3.89
N PRO A 51 16.14 2.41 2.59
CA PRO A 51 15.72 3.40 1.61
C PRO A 51 14.32 3.88 1.95
N PRO A 52 14.04 5.19 1.81
CA PRO A 52 12.71 5.68 2.03
C PRO A 52 11.76 5.05 0.98
N SER A 53 10.56 4.73 1.44
CA SER A 53 9.75 3.63 0.93
C SER A 53 9.09 3.94 -0.43
N ILE A 54 9.65 3.41 -1.53
CA ILE A 54 9.03 3.52 -2.86
C ILE A 54 8.03 2.37 -3.04
N PHE A 55 6.73 2.71 -3.07
CA PHE A 55 5.70 1.73 -3.36
C PHE A 55 5.56 1.61 -4.87
N LYS A 56 5.69 0.40 -5.40
CA LYS A 56 5.56 0.12 -6.83
C LYS A 56 4.38 -0.80 -7.04
N PHE A 57 3.52 -0.45 -7.99
CA PHE A 57 2.44 -1.29 -8.46
C PHE A 57 2.53 -1.43 -9.98
N LYS A 58 2.39 -2.65 -10.49
CA LYS A 58 2.19 -2.94 -11.90
C LYS A 58 1.06 -3.94 -12.10
N PRO A 59 0.35 -3.93 -13.23
CA PRO A 59 -0.55 -5.02 -13.61
C PRO A 59 0.17 -6.37 -13.51
N GLY A 60 -0.34 -7.25 -12.65
CA GLY A 60 0.32 -8.50 -12.24
C GLY A 60 0.76 -8.54 -10.78
N ASP A 61 0.78 -7.40 -10.07
CA ASP A 61 0.86 -7.33 -8.61
C ASP A 61 -0.53 -7.37 -7.94
N SER A 62 -1.61 -7.27 -8.71
CA SER A 62 -2.99 -7.43 -8.21
C SER A 62 -3.15 -8.77 -7.49
N GLY A 63 -3.89 -8.75 -6.38
CA GLY A 63 -4.03 -9.88 -5.46
C GLY A 63 -2.97 -9.93 -4.36
N ALA A 64 -1.89 -9.14 -4.45
CA ALA A 64 -0.91 -9.06 -3.38
C ALA A 64 -1.51 -8.46 -2.10
N SER A 65 -1.18 -9.06 -0.97
CA SER A 65 -1.52 -8.54 0.34
C SER A 65 -0.71 -7.26 0.65
N VAL A 66 -1.38 -6.31 1.28
CA VAL A 66 -0.79 -5.13 1.90
C VAL A 66 -0.75 -5.38 3.39
N LEU A 67 0.43 -5.24 3.98
CA LEU A 67 0.68 -5.48 5.40
C LEU A 67 1.23 -4.21 6.04
N ASP A 68 1.00 -4.04 7.33
CA ASP A 68 1.81 -3.10 8.12
C ASP A 68 3.17 -3.69 8.48
N LEU A 69 4.06 -2.86 9.03
CA LEU A 69 5.41 -3.28 9.43
C LEU A 69 5.45 -4.38 10.49
N ASN A 70 4.36 -4.61 11.23
CA ASN A 70 4.26 -5.70 12.20
C ASN A 70 3.76 -7.02 11.56
N GLY A 71 3.54 -7.03 10.24
CA GLY A 71 3.03 -8.18 9.51
C GLY A 71 1.51 -8.34 9.60
N LYS A 72 0.77 -7.35 10.09
CA LYS A 72 -0.70 -7.41 10.08
C LYS A 72 -1.21 -7.17 8.67
N ALA A 73 -1.96 -8.13 8.13
CA ALA A 73 -2.65 -7.99 6.85
C ALA A 73 -3.75 -6.92 6.92
N LEU A 74 -3.66 -5.91 6.04
CA LEU A 74 -4.59 -4.77 6.00
C LEU A 74 -5.58 -4.86 4.84
N GLY A 75 -5.12 -5.30 3.66
CA GLY A 75 -5.97 -5.41 2.49
C GLY A 75 -5.32 -6.14 1.32
N ILE A 76 -6.07 -6.25 0.22
CA ILE A 76 -5.67 -6.90 -1.02
C ILE A 76 -5.62 -5.88 -2.17
N LEU A 77 -4.48 -5.76 -2.84
CA LEU A 77 -4.27 -4.84 -3.96
C LEU A 77 -5.09 -5.24 -5.17
N TYR A 78 -5.69 -4.27 -5.85
CA TYR A 78 -6.44 -4.56 -7.07
C TYR A 78 -6.25 -3.54 -8.19
N ALA A 79 -5.98 -2.27 -7.88
CA ALA A 79 -5.90 -1.23 -8.90
C ALA A 79 -4.86 -0.15 -8.60
N GLU A 80 -4.54 0.63 -9.63
CA GLU A 80 -3.90 1.92 -9.52
C GLU A 80 -4.94 3.01 -9.84
N TRP A 81 -4.94 4.08 -9.07
CA TRP A 81 -5.72 5.28 -9.32
C TRP A 81 -4.79 6.45 -9.57
N ILE A 82 -5.02 7.16 -10.67
CA ILE A 82 -4.25 8.33 -11.08
C ILE A 82 -5.18 9.53 -11.08
N ALA A 83 -4.84 10.56 -10.31
CA ALA A 83 -5.57 11.82 -10.22
C ALA A 83 -4.58 12.99 -10.32
N ALA A 84 -4.57 13.68 -11.46
CA ALA A 84 -3.59 14.71 -11.79
C ALA A 84 -2.14 14.19 -11.61
N GLU A 85 -1.36 14.78 -10.71
CA GLU A 85 0.03 14.41 -10.40
C GLU A 85 0.13 13.28 -9.38
N TYR A 86 -0.99 12.90 -8.75
CA TYR A 86 -1.05 11.90 -7.70
C TYR A 86 -1.37 10.52 -8.26
N ARG A 87 -0.65 9.52 -7.76
CA ARG A 87 -0.86 8.11 -8.05
C ARG A 87 -1.01 7.35 -6.75
N TYR A 88 -2.01 6.49 -6.71
CA TYR A 88 -2.32 5.67 -5.56
C TYR A 88 -2.48 4.22 -5.99
N ALA A 89 -1.90 3.29 -5.24
CA ALA A 89 -2.33 1.91 -5.29
C ALA A 89 -3.54 1.75 -4.40
N ILE A 90 -4.52 0.99 -4.88
CA ILE A 90 -5.79 0.81 -4.23
C ILE A 90 -5.93 -0.63 -3.78
N ALA A 91 -6.27 -0.80 -2.51
CA ALA A 91 -6.51 -2.10 -1.89
C ALA A 91 -7.87 -2.16 -1.21
N SER A 92 -8.53 -3.30 -1.34
CA SER A 92 -9.75 -3.62 -0.61
C SER A 92 -9.38 -4.06 0.80
N PRO A 93 -9.95 -3.46 1.86
CA PRO A 93 -9.59 -3.82 3.22
C PRO A 93 -10.09 -5.22 3.57
N TYR A 94 -9.25 -6.02 4.24
CA TYR A 94 -9.58 -7.42 4.52
C TYR A 94 -10.83 -7.59 5.36
N PHE A 95 -11.10 -6.71 6.32
CA PHE A 95 -12.31 -6.80 7.14
C PHE A 95 -13.58 -6.79 6.28
N ALA A 96 -13.63 -5.93 5.26
CA ALA A 96 -14.79 -5.82 4.38
C ALA A 96 -14.92 -7.02 3.45
N VAL A 97 -13.79 -7.54 2.96
CA VAL A 97 -13.76 -8.76 2.14
C VAL A 97 -14.25 -9.97 2.95
N PHE A 98 -13.78 -10.10 4.19
CA PHE A 98 -14.16 -11.20 5.07
C PHE A 98 -15.63 -11.16 5.46
N GLU A 99 -16.13 -9.97 5.79
CA GLU A 99 -17.55 -9.75 6.08
C GLU A 99 -18.43 -10.09 4.88
N ALA A 100 -18.09 -9.57 3.69
CA ALA A 100 -18.86 -9.78 2.48
C ALA A 100 -18.91 -11.27 2.06
N LEU A 101 -17.80 -11.99 2.23
CA LEU A 101 -17.69 -13.40 1.86
C LEU A 101 -18.05 -14.38 2.99
N LYS A 102 -18.28 -13.88 4.22
CA LYS A 102 -18.50 -14.70 5.43
C LYS A 102 -17.37 -15.70 5.67
N ILE A 103 -16.12 -15.25 5.54
CA ILE A 103 -14.93 -16.08 5.74
C ILE A 103 -14.10 -15.58 6.93
N SER A 104 -13.37 -16.49 7.56
CA SER A 104 -12.33 -16.19 8.56
C SER A 104 -10.96 -16.54 8.00
N LEU A 105 -9.94 -15.76 8.35
CA LEU A 105 -8.56 -16.08 8.03
C LEU A 105 -8.01 -17.07 9.06
N GLU A 106 -7.66 -18.28 8.63
CA GLU A 106 -6.75 -19.14 9.38
C GLU A 106 -5.31 -18.77 8.99
N LEU A 107 -4.48 -18.50 10.00
CA LEU A 107 -3.07 -18.16 9.87
C LEU A 107 -2.20 -19.33 10.34
#